data_AF-A0ABD0WYJ1-F1
#
_entry.id   AF-A0ABD0WYJ1-F1
#
_cell.length_a   1.000
_cell.length_b   1.000
_cell.length_c   1.000
_cell.angle_alpha   90.00
_cell.angle_beta   90.00
_cell.angle_gamma   90.00
#
_symmetry.space_group_name_H-M   'P 1'
#
loop_
_entity.id
_entity.type
_entity.pdbx_description
1 polymer ?
#
loop_
_entity_poly.entity_id
_entity_poly.type
_entity_poly.pdbx_seq_one_letter_code
_entity_poly.pdbx_strand_id
1 'polypeptide(L)'
;MENSWGSYAEVNSGEMDHVPGIFRQDSEFDHIDMGICQKGCGLVLSHNQVIQGDHCCLDALRMLNDALQERSANLEHEARMERLRWGRREQFLLAQVSSLQSEAQLTALKYQRKLHQYMLNINYIDEHLIGHYKSDSKPSEVCNVSQLSEQRSTVDGIQEGDELCQQSDVSHSNCQTLLC
;
A
#
# COMPACT_ATOMS: atom_id res chain seq x y z
N MET A 1 1.94 -2.30 -36.57
CA MET A 1 3.40 -2.53 -36.64
C MET A 1 3.99 -1.21 -36.17
N GLU A 2 4.46 -1.04 -34.94
CA GLU A 2 5.20 -1.91 -34.04
C GLU A 2 4.78 -1.65 -32.58
N ASN A 3 4.74 -2.71 -31.78
CA ASN A 3 4.39 -2.64 -30.36
C ASN A 3 5.69 -2.66 -29.57
N SER A 4 6.11 -1.52 -29.03
CA SER A 4 7.27 -1.42 -28.13
C SER A 4 6.79 -1.36 -26.68
N TRP A 5 6.54 -2.53 -26.12
CA TRP A 5 6.41 -2.74 -24.68
C TRP A 5 7.32 -3.90 -24.33
N GLY A 6 8.43 -3.62 -23.64
CA GLY A 6 9.42 -4.64 -23.34
C GLY A 6 10.62 -4.11 -22.57
N SER A 7 10.37 -3.58 -21.38
CA SER A 7 11.40 -3.55 -20.34
C SER A 7 10.71 -3.65 -18.98
N TYR A 8 10.23 -4.86 -18.68
CA TYR A 8 9.95 -5.26 -17.32
C TYR A 8 11.31 -5.45 -16.65
N ALA A 9 11.70 -4.51 -15.79
CA ALA A 9 12.82 -4.72 -14.90
C ALA A 9 12.51 -5.94 -14.03
N GLU A 10 13.41 -6.91 -14.11
CA GLU A 10 13.42 -8.14 -13.32
C GLU A 10 13.20 -7.81 -11.84
N VAL A 11 12.09 -8.30 -11.31
CA VAL A 11 11.87 -8.35 -9.87
C VAL A 11 12.85 -9.39 -9.36
N ASN A 12 13.95 -8.91 -8.77
CA ASN A 12 14.95 -9.76 -8.15
C ASN A 12 14.25 -10.63 -7.10
N SER A 13 14.09 -11.89 -7.45
CA SER A 13 13.42 -12.90 -6.64
C SER A 13 14.31 -13.16 -5.44
N GLY A 14 13.71 -13.11 -4.25
CA GLY A 14 14.42 -13.23 -2.98
C GLY A 14 15.41 -14.39 -2.98
N GLU A 15 16.68 -14.02 -2.88
CA GLU A 15 17.76 -14.90 -2.50
C GLU A 15 17.53 -15.26 -1.02
N MET A 16 16.73 -16.29 -0.81
CA MET A 16 16.69 -17.05 0.43
C MET A 16 17.96 -17.88 0.47
N ASP A 17 19.03 -17.30 0.99
CA ASP A 17 20.23 -18.08 1.27
C ASP A 17 20.73 -17.82 2.69
N HIS A 18 20.82 -18.95 3.40
CA HIS A 18 21.44 -19.17 4.71
C HIS A 18 20.57 -18.85 5.93
N VAL A 19 19.59 -19.73 6.15
CA VAL A 19 19.35 -20.23 7.52
C VAL A 19 20.69 -20.74 8.03
N PRO A 20 21.24 -20.25 9.16
CA PRO A 20 22.38 -20.91 9.78
C PRO A 20 21.93 -22.30 10.16
N GLY A 21 22.39 -23.29 9.39
CA GLY A 21 22.27 -24.68 9.74
C GLY A 21 22.81 -24.86 11.14
N ILE A 22 21.97 -25.44 11.99
CA ILE A 22 22.35 -25.97 13.29
C ILE A 22 23.45 -27.01 13.03
N PHE A 23 24.70 -26.57 13.04
CA PHE A 23 25.85 -27.45 13.17
C PHE A 23 25.84 -27.92 14.62
N ARG A 24 25.15 -29.04 14.87
CA ARG A 24 25.52 -29.93 15.97
C ARG A 24 26.89 -30.49 15.62
N GLN A 25 27.92 -29.84 16.16
CA GLN A 25 29.23 -30.46 16.30
C GLN A 25 29.17 -31.39 17.50
N ASP A 26 29.37 -32.68 17.23
CA ASP A 26 29.78 -33.65 18.24
C ASP A 26 31.13 -33.21 18.80
N SER A 27 31.10 -32.68 20.02
CA SER A 27 32.28 -32.49 20.86
C SER A 27 31.92 -32.98 22.25
N GLU A 28 32.46 -34.17 22.54
CA GLU A 28 32.94 -34.61 23.85
C GLU A 28 32.40 -33.80 25.03
N PHE A 29 31.44 -34.38 25.75
CA PHE A 29 30.91 -33.84 27.00
C PHE A 29 32.04 -33.78 28.03
N ASP A 30 32.83 -32.71 28.01
CA ASP A 30 33.35 -32.17 29.25
C ASP A 30 32.13 -31.73 30.04
N HIS A 31 31.78 -32.50 31.06
CA HIS A 31 30.80 -32.09 32.07
C HIS A 31 31.32 -30.80 32.69
N ILE A 32 30.93 -29.65 32.13
CA ILE A 32 31.23 -28.36 32.72
C ILE A 32 30.34 -28.31 33.97
N ASP A 33 30.92 -28.55 35.13
CA ASP A 33 30.32 -28.27 36.42
C ASP A 33 30.09 -26.75 36.53
N MET A 34 29.03 -26.28 35.89
CA MET A 34 28.54 -24.92 35.97
C MET A 34 27.75 -24.80 37.27
N GLY A 35 28.43 -24.32 38.31
CA GLY A 35 27.82 -24.04 39.60
C GLY A 35 27.09 -22.68 39.57
N ILE A 36 25.97 -22.61 40.28
CA ILE A 36 25.39 -21.31 40.65
C ILE A 36 26.19 -20.75 41.82
N CYS A 37 26.41 -19.43 41.84
CA CYS A 37 27.09 -18.79 42.95
C CYS A 37 26.39 -19.06 44.30
N GLN A 38 27.10 -19.76 45.19
CA GLN A 38 26.62 -20.12 46.53
C GLN A 38 26.51 -18.90 47.48
N LYS A 39 27.16 -17.78 47.14
CA LYS A 39 27.06 -16.51 47.88
C LYS A 39 25.73 -15.76 47.60
N GLY A 40 24.88 -16.29 46.72
CA GLY A 40 23.51 -15.81 46.52
C GLY A 40 23.30 -14.78 45.41
N CYS A 41 24.28 -14.49 44.54
CA CYS A 41 24.06 -13.60 43.39
C CYS A 41 23.31 -14.26 42.22
N GLY A 42 23.09 -15.59 42.28
CA GLY A 42 22.31 -16.33 41.29
C GLY A 42 22.97 -16.47 39.91
N LEU A 43 24.17 -15.93 39.72
CA LEU A 43 24.91 -16.04 38.46
C LEU A 43 25.50 -17.43 38.29
N VAL A 44 25.50 -17.91 37.05
CA VAL A 44 26.20 -19.13 36.63
C VAL A 44 27.69 -18.82 36.57
N LEU A 45 28.48 -19.58 37.32
CA LEU A 45 29.93 -19.43 37.36
C LEU A 45 30.57 -20.37 36.33
N SER A 46 31.67 -19.91 35.73
CA SER A 46 32.50 -20.78 34.90
C SER A 46 33.24 -21.80 35.78
N HIS A 47 33.59 -22.95 35.22
CA HIS A 47 34.31 -24.03 35.91
C HIS A 47 35.54 -23.52 36.71
N ASN A 48 36.30 -22.60 36.13
CA ASN A 48 37.46 -21.99 36.80
C ASN A 48 37.07 -21.14 38.03
N GLN A 49 35.97 -20.39 37.96
CA GLN A 49 35.46 -19.58 39.06
C GLN A 49 34.89 -20.45 40.19
N VAL A 50 34.31 -21.62 39.85
CA VAL A 50 33.84 -22.60 40.83
C VAL A 50 35.01 -23.23 41.59
N ILE A 51 36.06 -23.65 40.88
CA ILE A 51 37.23 -24.30 41.49
C ILE A 51 38.07 -23.33 42.32
N GLN A 52 38.31 -22.11 41.81
CA GLN A 52 39.15 -21.13 42.50
C GLN A 52 38.43 -20.45 43.66
N GLY A 53 37.09 -20.46 43.71
CA GLY A 53 36.31 -19.79 44.76
C GLY A 53 36.36 -18.24 44.69
N ASP A 54 37.13 -17.70 43.76
CA ASP A 54 37.38 -16.28 43.55
C ASP A 54 36.31 -15.67 42.62
N HIS A 55 35.10 -15.55 43.16
CA HIS A 55 34.00 -14.81 42.53
C HIS A 55 33.61 -13.60 43.39
N CYS A 56 33.68 -12.41 42.80
CA CYS A 56 33.14 -11.17 43.37
C CYS A 56 31.72 -10.93 42.84
N CYS A 57 30.71 -11.17 43.70
CA CYS A 57 29.30 -11.00 43.33
C CYS A 57 28.97 -9.59 42.85
N LEU A 58 29.55 -8.57 43.50
CA LEU A 58 29.24 -7.18 43.18
C LEU A 58 29.71 -6.81 41.79
N ASP A 59 30.94 -7.17 41.42
CA ASP A 59 31.48 -6.83 40.10
C ASP A 59 30.79 -7.64 39.00
N ALA A 60 30.48 -8.91 39.26
CA ALA A 60 29.73 -9.72 38.31
C ALA A 60 28.30 -9.20 38.07
N LEU A 61 27.60 -8.76 39.13
CA LEU A 61 26.28 -8.14 38.99
C LEU A 61 26.34 -6.78 38.30
N ARG A 62 27.38 -5.97 38.55
CA ARG A 62 27.61 -4.70 37.83
C ARG A 62 27.84 -4.96 36.34
N MET A 63 28.75 -5.86 35.99
CA MET A 63 29.00 -6.22 34.59
C MET A 63 27.74 -6.75 33.90
N LEU A 64 26.94 -7.58 34.59
CA LEU A 64 25.68 -8.05 34.03
C LEU A 64 24.69 -6.89 33.83
N ASN A 65 24.59 -5.97 34.79
CA ASN A 65 23.72 -4.80 34.67
C ASN A 65 24.15 -3.92 33.49
N ASP A 66 25.45 -3.62 33.37
CA ASP A 66 26.02 -2.84 32.27
C ASP A 66 25.74 -3.51 30.92
N ALA A 67 25.95 -4.84 30.81
CA ALA A 67 25.67 -5.60 29.59
C ALA A 67 24.18 -5.60 29.23
N LEU A 68 23.30 -5.72 30.23
CA LEU A 68 21.85 -5.63 30.01
C LEU A 68 21.43 -4.22 29.59
N GLN A 69 22.03 -3.20 30.18
CA GLN A 69 21.76 -1.80 29.84
C GLN A 69 22.22 -1.49 28.41
N GLU A 70 23.42 -1.92 28.02
CA GLU A 70 23.91 -1.81 26.65
C GLU A 70 22.99 -2.54 25.67
N ARG A 71 22.62 -3.79 25.97
CA ARG A 71 21.69 -4.56 25.15
C ARG A 71 20.35 -3.84 25.00
N SER A 72 19.83 -3.24 26.07
CA SER A 72 18.58 -2.49 26.02
C SER A 72 18.68 -1.27 25.12
N ALA A 73 19.77 -0.50 25.22
CA ALA A 73 20.01 0.68 24.39
C ALA A 73 20.15 0.31 22.90
N ASN A 74 20.82 -0.80 22.60
CA ASN A 74 20.96 -1.31 21.24
C ASN A 74 19.61 -1.72 20.65
N LEU A 75 18.80 -2.49 21.40
CA LEU A 75 17.46 -2.89 20.96
C LEU A 75 16.54 -1.69 20.74
N GLU A 76 16.61 -0.67 21.61
CA GLU A 76 15.86 0.56 21.41
C GLU A 76 16.32 1.32 20.16
N HIS A 77 17.62 1.37 19.89
CA HIS A 77 18.16 1.98 18.68
C HIS A 77 17.69 1.24 17.43
N GLU A 78 17.81 -0.09 17.40
CA GLU A 78 17.32 -0.93 16.29
C GLU A 78 15.82 -0.73 16.06
N ALA A 79 15.01 -0.71 17.12
CA ALA A 79 13.57 -0.46 17.02
C ALA A 79 13.26 0.94 16.46
N ARG A 80 14.04 1.97 16.84
CA ARG A 80 13.91 3.32 16.25
C ARG A 80 14.26 3.32 14.76
N MET A 81 15.36 2.68 14.39
CA MET A 81 15.81 2.60 12.99
C MET A 81 14.81 1.86 12.12
N GLU A 82 14.27 0.76 12.62
CA GLU A 82 13.29 -0.04 11.90
C GLU A 82 11.96 0.73 11.77
N ARG A 83 11.52 1.46 12.81
CA ARG A 83 10.36 2.37 12.71
C ARG A 83 10.56 3.44 11.64
N LEU A 84 11.75 4.05 11.55
CA LEU A 84 12.05 5.04 10.50
C LEU A 84 12.06 4.42 9.10
N ARG A 85 12.57 3.19 8.97
CA ARG A 85 12.57 2.44 7.70
C ARG A 85 11.15 2.14 7.24
N TRP A 86 10.30 1.62 8.13
CA TRP A 86 8.90 1.36 7.84
C TRP A 86 8.12 2.64 7.54
N GLY A 87 8.34 3.70 8.31
CA GLY A 87 7.70 5.00 8.06
C GLY A 87 8.04 5.56 6.68
N ARG A 88 9.32 5.51 6.26
CA ARG A 88 9.69 5.94 4.90
C ARG A 88 9.04 5.10 3.81
N ARG A 89 8.99 3.77 4.01
CA ARG A 89 8.35 2.86 3.06
C ARG A 89 6.85 3.11 2.97
N GLU A 90 6.19 3.31 4.09
CA GLU A 90 4.77 3.64 4.16
C GLU A 90 4.48 4.94 3.41
N GLN A 91 5.24 6.00 3.69
CA GLN A 91 5.07 7.29 3.00
C GLN A 91 5.27 7.17 1.48
N PHE A 92 6.28 6.41 1.04
CA PHE A 92 6.49 6.12 -0.38
C PHE A 92 5.30 5.39 -1.00
N LEU A 93 4.78 4.35 -0.34
CA LEU A 93 3.63 3.59 -0.83
C LEU A 93 2.36 4.44 -0.87
N LEU A 94 2.12 5.27 0.15
CA LEU A 94 1.00 6.20 0.18
C LEU A 94 1.07 7.22 -0.97
N ALA A 95 2.26 7.76 -1.26
CA ALA A 95 2.47 8.64 -2.40
C ALA A 95 2.19 7.93 -3.73
N GLN A 96 2.65 6.68 -3.87
CA GLN A 96 2.40 5.87 -5.07
C GLN A 96 0.90 5.58 -5.27
N VAL A 97 0.18 5.18 -4.22
CA VAL A 97 -1.27 4.95 -4.27
C VAL A 97 -2.01 6.23 -4.65
N SER A 98 -1.63 7.36 -4.05
CA SER A 98 -2.24 8.67 -4.36
C SER A 98 -2.01 9.06 -5.82
N SER A 99 -0.81 8.83 -6.35
CA SER A 99 -0.50 9.05 -7.77
C SER A 99 -1.37 8.19 -8.68
N LEU A 100 -1.48 6.89 -8.42
CA LEU A 100 -2.31 5.97 -9.21
C LEU A 100 -3.79 6.35 -9.14
N GLN A 101 -4.28 6.78 -7.98
CA GLN A 101 -5.65 7.26 -7.83
C GLN A 101 -5.90 8.50 -8.68
N SER A 102 -4.98 9.46 -8.69
CA SER A 102 -5.09 10.67 -9.52
C SER A 102 -5.09 10.32 -11.02
N GLU A 103 -4.27 9.35 -11.44
CA GLU A 103 -4.24 8.87 -12.82
C GLU A 103 -5.56 8.19 -13.21
N ALA A 104 -6.10 7.34 -12.34
CA ALA A 104 -7.39 6.69 -12.52
C ALA A 104 -8.53 7.72 -12.66
N GLN A 105 -8.52 8.78 -11.84
CA GLN A 105 -9.49 9.87 -11.93
C GLN A 105 -9.37 10.63 -13.26
N LEU A 106 -8.14 11.01 -13.66
CA LEU A 106 -7.91 11.71 -14.92
C LEU A 106 -8.29 10.86 -16.14
N THR A 107 -8.04 9.55 -16.10
CA THR A 107 -8.44 8.63 -17.18
C THR A 107 -9.95 8.48 -17.24
N ALA A 108 -10.66 8.36 -16.11
CA ALA A 108 -12.11 8.34 -16.07
C ALA A 108 -12.72 9.60 -16.70
N LEU A 109 -12.21 10.79 -16.36
CA LEU A 109 -12.65 12.06 -16.96
C LEU A 109 -12.40 12.12 -18.47
N LYS A 110 -11.26 11.59 -18.94
CA LYS A 110 -10.96 11.49 -20.38
C LYS A 110 -11.96 10.59 -21.10
N TYR A 111 -12.33 9.46 -20.50
CA TYR A 111 -13.34 8.56 -21.07
C TYR A 111 -14.73 9.19 -21.11
N GLN A 112 -15.15 9.87 -20.03
CA GLN A 112 -16.42 10.60 -19.99
C GLN A 112 -16.49 11.64 -21.12
N ARG A 113 -15.41 12.41 -21.34
CA ARG A 113 -15.34 13.39 -22.44
C ARG A 113 -15.46 12.73 -23.81
N LYS A 114 -14.74 11.62 -24.05
CA LYS A 114 -14.82 10.87 -25.31
C LYS A 114 -16.22 10.30 -25.55
N LEU A 115 -16.83 9.74 -24.51
CA LEU A 115 -18.20 9.23 -24.56
C LEU A 115 -19.17 10.34 -24.94
N HIS A 116 -19.08 11.50 -24.29
CA HIS A 116 -19.89 12.66 -24.61
C HIS A 116 -19.72 13.10 -26.07
N GLN A 117 -18.48 13.16 -26.58
CA GLN A 117 -18.23 13.47 -27.98
C GLN A 117 -18.86 12.46 -28.94
N TYR A 118 -18.79 11.16 -28.63
CA TYR A 118 -19.43 10.14 -29.45
C TYR A 118 -20.95 10.26 -29.44
N MET A 119 -21.56 10.55 -28.28
CA MET A 119 -23.01 10.79 -28.20
C MET A 119 -23.43 11.98 -29.07
N LEU A 120 -22.69 13.09 -29.03
CA LEU A 120 -22.96 14.24 -29.89
C LEU A 120 -22.85 13.89 -31.38
N ASN A 121 -21.84 13.11 -31.76
CA ASN A 121 -21.66 12.67 -33.16
C ASN A 121 -22.79 11.74 -33.61
N ILE A 122 -23.22 10.81 -32.76
CA ILE A 122 -24.34 9.91 -33.04
C ILE A 122 -25.62 10.73 -33.23
N ASN A 123 -25.92 11.66 -32.31
CA ASN A 123 -27.09 12.52 -32.41
C ASN A 123 -27.07 13.38 -33.67
N TYR A 124 -25.90 13.91 -34.06
CA TYR A 124 -25.75 14.66 -35.31
C TYR A 124 -26.07 13.80 -36.54
N ILE A 125 -25.57 12.56 -36.59
CA ILE A 125 -25.87 11.63 -37.69
C ILE A 125 -27.35 11.28 -37.70
N ASP A 126 -27.94 11.01 -36.54
CA ASP A 126 -29.36 10.67 -36.39
C ASP A 126 -30.27 11.78 -36.91
N GLU A 127 -30.04 13.02 -36.47
CA GLU A 127 -30.77 14.21 -36.94
C GLU A 127 -30.63 14.39 -38.46
N HIS A 128 -29.42 14.18 -39.00
CA HIS A 128 -29.18 14.29 -40.44
C HIS A 128 -29.94 13.20 -41.21
N LEU A 129 -29.93 11.95 -40.74
CA LEU A 129 -30.70 10.85 -41.34
C LEU A 129 -32.20 11.16 -41.32
N ILE A 130 -32.75 11.59 -40.18
CA ILE A 130 -34.16 11.98 -40.04
C ILE A 130 -34.52 13.11 -41.02
N GLY A 131 -33.62 14.08 -41.22
CA GLY A 131 -33.79 15.18 -42.18
C GLY A 131 -33.90 14.70 -43.63
N HIS A 132 -33.07 13.73 -44.04
CA HIS A 132 -33.13 13.12 -45.37
C HIS A 132 -34.43 12.33 -45.59
N TYR A 133 -34.83 11.49 -44.63
CA TYR A 133 -36.10 10.75 -44.73
C TYR A 133 -37.34 11.65 -44.84
N LYS A 134 -37.33 12.84 -44.23
CA LYS A 134 -38.42 13.81 -44.34
C LYS A 134 -38.43 14.54 -45.70
N SER A 135 -37.26 14.76 -46.29
CA SER A 135 -37.12 15.53 -47.54
C SER A 135 -37.43 14.70 -48.80
N ASP A 136 -37.23 13.38 -48.74
CA ASP A 136 -37.60 12.45 -49.82
C ASP A 136 -39.06 11.98 -49.75
N SER A 137 -39.82 12.39 -48.74
CA SER A 137 -41.27 12.16 -48.63
C SER A 137 -42.09 13.15 -49.50
N LYS A 138 -41.86 13.17 -50.81
CA LYS A 138 -42.96 13.39 -51.77
C LYS A 138 -43.72 12.06 -51.92
N PRO A 139 -45.04 12.06 -52.11
CA PRO A 139 -45.83 10.84 -52.06
C PRO A 139 -45.52 9.97 -53.28
N SER A 140 -44.55 9.06 -53.12
CA SER A 140 -44.52 7.87 -53.94
C SER A 140 -45.42 6.85 -53.25
N GLU A 141 -46.51 6.53 -53.95
CA GLU A 141 -47.39 5.44 -53.67
C GLU A 141 -46.63 4.18 -53.20
N VAL A 142 -47.12 3.64 -52.09
CA VAL A 142 -46.99 2.26 -51.61
C VAL A 142 -45.60 1.81 -51.14
N CYS A 143 -45.45 1.75 -49.81
CA CYS A 143 -44.98 0.51 -49.19
C CYS A 143 -45.74 0.28 -47.88
N ASN A 144 -46.73 -0.61 -47.93
CA ASN A 144 -47.41 -1.16 -46.76
C ASN A 144 -46.40 -2.02 -45.98
N VAL A 145 -46.03 -1.61 -44.78
CA VAL A 145 -45.71 -2.56 -43.71
C VAL A 145 -46.49 -2.14 -42.48
N SER A 146 -47.47 -2.99 -42.16
CA SER A 146 -48.51 -2.82 -41.17
C SER A 146 -47.98 -2.66 -39.74
N GLN A 147 -48.58 -1.70 -39.04
CA GLN A 147 -49.13 -1.81 -37.68
C GLN A 147 -48.49 -2.86 -36.73
N LEU A 148 -47.73 -2.38 -35.75
CA LEU A 148 -47.79 -2.83 -34.35
C LEU A 148 -47.61 -1.57 -33.49
N SER A 149 -48.71 -0.90 -33.17
CA SER A 149 -49.42 -0.98 -31.88
C SER A 149 -48.68 -0.24 -30.76
N GLU A 150 -49.31 0.88 -30.41
CA GLU A 150 -49.03 1.76 -29.30
C GLU A 150 -49.05 1.03 -27.95
N GLN A 151 -48.12 1.41 -27.07
CA GLN A 151 -48.46 1.62 -25.67
C GLN A 151 -47.62 2.78 -25.13
N ARG A 152 -48.30 3.91 -24.98
CA ARG A 152 -47.82 5.13 -24.33
C ARG A 152 -48.30 5.07 -22.88
N SER A 153 -47.39 5.12 -21.92
CA SER A 153 -47.72 5.55 -20.55
C SER A 153 -46.92 6.80 -20.23
N THR A 154 -47.61 7.94 -20.30
CA THR A 154 -47.27 9.22 -19.68
C THR A 154 -47.43 9.13 -18.17
N VAL A 155 -46.42 9.52 -17.38
CA VAL A 155 -46.59 10.31 -16.14
C VAL A 155 -45.33 11.16 -15.92
N ASP A 156 -45.59 12.39 -15.50
CA ASP A 156 -44.76 13.58 -15.34
C ASP A 156 -43.59 13.49 -14.35
N GLY A 157 -42.68 14.49 -14.45
CA GLY A 157 -41.87 14.91 -13.31
C GLY A 157 -40.53 15.54 -13.66
N ILE A 158 -40.53 16.81 -14.08
CA ILE A 158 -39.34 17.67 -13.97
C ILE A 158 -39.12 17.96 -12.49
N GLN A 159 -37.91 17.69 -11.99
CA GLN A 159 -37.37 18.43 -10.85
C GLN A 159 -35.90 18.72 -11.10
N GLU A 160 -35.65 20.00 -11.40
CA GLU A 160 -34.37 20.66 -11.23
C GLU A 160 -33.88 20.44 -9.80
N GLY A 161 -32.62 20.04 -9.70
CA GLY A 161 -31.87 19.92 -8.46
C GLY A 161 -30.46 20.37 -8.72
N ASP A 162 -30.29 21.69 -8.80
CA ASP A 162 -29.01 22.34 -8.56
C ASP A 162 -28.58 22.01 -7.13
N GLU A 163 -27.70 21.02 -6.97
CA GLU A 163 -26.96 20.82 -5.72
C GLU A 163 -25.47 21.10 -5.95
N LEU A 164 -25.20 22.38 -5.74
CA LEU A 164 -23.95 23.00 -5.38
C LEU A 164 -23.13 22.10 -4.40
N CYS A 165 -22.09 21.42 -4.87
CA CYS A 165 -21.10 20.87 -3.95
C CYS A 165 -20.15 22.01 -3.53
N GLN A 166 -20.56 22.72 -2.49
CA GLN A 166 -19.70 23.62 -1.73
C GLN A 166 -18.54 22.82 -1.13
N GLN A 167 -17.33 23.30 -1.40
CA GLN A 167 -16.17 23.38 -0.51
C GLN A 167 -16.10 22.40 0.67
N SER A 168 -15.05 21.59 0.65
CA SER A 168 -14.24 21.41 1.85
C SER A 168 -12.78 21.75 1.51
N ASP A 169 -12.45 23.02 1.69
CA ASP A 169 -11.08 23.47 1.93
C ASP A 169 -10.59 22.82 3.23
N VAL A 170 -9.90 21.69 3.13
CA VAL A 170 -9.12 21.18 4.26
C VAL A 170 -7.83 21.99 4.32
N SER A 171 -7.92 23.09 5.06
CA SER A 171 -6.78 23.81 5.59
C SER A 171 -5.96 22.87 6.48
N HIS A 172 -4.89 22.27 5.96
CA HIS A 172 -3.84 21.75 6.82
C HIS A 172 -2.91 22.91 7.20
N SER A 173 -3.26 23.50 8.33
CA SER A 173 -2.39 24.35 9.13
C SER A 173 -1.05 23.67 9.38
N ASN A 174 0.02 24.33 8.95
CA ASN A 174 1.26 24.55 9.67
C ASN A 174 1.58 23.55 10.81
N CYS A 175 2.43 22.57 10.52
CA CYS A 175 3.30 21.95 11.53
C CYS A 175 4.75 22.39 11.28
N GLN A 176 5.03 23.66 11.60
CA GLN A 176 6.34 23.98 12.15
C GLN A 176 6.49 23.22 13.47
N THR A 177 7.32 22.20 13.48
CA THR A 177 7.98 21.76 14.70
C THR A 177 9.43 22.18 14.60
N LEU A 178 9.68 23.40 15.08
CA LEU A 178 10.96 23.73 15.70
C LEU A 178 11.11 22.83 16.92
N LEU A 179 12.09 21.94 16.92
CA LEU A 179 12.74 21.44 18.14
C LEU A 179 14.08 20.78 17.75
N CYS A 180 15.14 21.53 18.07
CA CYS A 180 16.56 21.19 18.19
C CYS A 180 17.30 20.69 16.94
#